data_AF-A0AA96TY53-F1
#
_entry.id   AF-A0AA96TY53-F1
#
_cell.length_a   1.000
_cell.length_b   1.000
_cell.length_c   1.000
_cell.angle_alpha   90.00
_cell.angle_beta   90.00
_cell.angle_gamma   90.00
#
_symmetry.space_group_name_H-M   'P 1'
#
loop_
_entity.id
_entity.type
_entity.pdbx_description
1 polymer ?
#
loop_
_entity_poly.entity_id
_entity_poly.type
_entity_poly.pdbx_seq_one_letter_code
_entity_poly.pdbx_strand_id
1 'polypeptide(L)'
;MEKENINKNISKEPSNGWIQRLKEESWEAELLVSAIAIFGTFKLFDIVSWATNFFIDVLNPNQYFIAYFIVTFGLLAVSMLAAMFVIHFVLRAYWIGLVGLNSVFPDYSIEDSVYSKIYTKKILEVLPKLKESIQKTDELCSVIFSAAFTLLFMYAYMSLFASVYLFVYNLLSKYIASYILLILQAFLRFAYSCK
;
A
#
# COMPACT_ATOMS: atom_id res chain seq x y z
N MET A 1 -36.62 38.98 -31.17
CA MET A 1 -35.42 39.44 -30.44
C MET A 1 -35.60 39.20 -28.94
N GLU A 2 -35.82 37.94 -28.50
CA GLU A 2 -36.00 37.66 -27.06
C GLU A 2 -35.86 36.16 -26.73
N LYS A 3 -34.79 35.49 -27.18
CA LYS A 3 -34.52 34.09 -26.78
C LYS A 3 -33.04 33.74 -26.58
N GLU A 4 -32.16 34.73 -26.45
CA GLU A 4 -30.70 34.48 -26.40
C GLU A 4 -30.03 34.84 -25.06
N ASN A 5 -30.78 35.28 -24.04
CA ASN A 5 -30.19 35.79 -22.78
C ASN A 5 -30.43 34.92 -21.53
N ILE A 6 -30.99 33.70 -21.65
CA ILE A 6 -31.36 32.91 -20.47
C ILE A 6 -30.30 31.86 -20.07
N ASN A 7 -29.36 31.50 -20.95
CA ASN A 7 -28.53 30.31 -20.74
C ASN A 7 -27.07 30.55 -20.31
N LYS A 8 -26.78 31.69 -19.64
CA LYS A 8 -25.42 32.01 -19.13
C LYS A 8 -25.30 31.97 -17.60
N ASN A 9 -26.24 31.35 -16.89
CA ASN A 9 -26.27 31.37 -15.42
C ASN A 9 -26.64 30.01 -14.76
N ILE A 10 -26.07 28.90 -15.26
CA ILE A 10 -26.12 27.59 -14.59
C ILE A 10 -24.81 26.89 -14.97
N SER A 11 -23.82 26.61 -14.12
CA SER A 11 -23.71 26.46 -12.67
C SER A 11 -22.29 26.84 -12.24
N LYS A 12 -22.11 27.90 -11.44
CA LYS A 12 -20.96 27.96 -10.53
C LYS A 12 -21.35 27.12 -9.33
N GLU A 13 -20.87 25.88 -9.25
CA GLU A 13 -20.98 25.11 -8.01
C GLU A 13 -20.43 25.96 -6.85
N PRO A 14 -21.11 26.02 -5.71
CA PRO A 14 -20.58 26.70 -4.54
C PRO A 14 -19.28 26.00 -4.16
N SER A 15 -18.16 26.72 -4.27
CA SER A 15 -16.87 26.26 -3.79
C SER A 15 -17.01 25.96 -2.30
N ASN A 16 -17.07 24.68 -1.96
CA ASN A 16 -16.83 24.19 -0.61
C ASN A 16 -15.39 24.54 -0.25
N GLY A 17 -15.09 25.82 0.01
CA GLY A 17 -13.73 26.31 0.27
C GLY A 17 -13.07 25.59 1.45
N TRP A 18 -13.87 24.96 2.32
CA TRP A 18 -13.39 24.07 3.36
C TRP A 18 -12.88 22.72 2.82
N ILE A 19 -13.53 22.11 1.82
CA ILE A 19 -13.03 20.91 1.13
C ILE A 19 -11.77 21.24 0.35
N GLN A 20 -11.73 22.42 -0.27
CA GLN A 20 -10.57 22.84 -1.04
C GLN A 20 -9.35 23.09 -0.15
N ARG A 21 -9.52 23.76 1.01
CA ARG A 21 -8.47 23.88 2.03
C ARG A 21 -8.04 22.54 2.62
N LEU A 22 -8.99 21.63 2.91
CA LEU A 22 -8.66 20.27 3.37
C LEU A 22 -7.85 19.49 2.33
N LYS A 23 -8.08 19.74 1.04
CA LYS A 23 -7.31 19.16 -0.06
C LYS A 23 -5.92 19.80 -0.19
N GLU A 24 -5.80 21.09 0.09
CA GLU A 24 -4.53 21.82 0.06
C GLU A 24 -3.62 21.46 1.25
N GLU A 25 -4.19 21.17 2.42
CA GLU A 25 -3.45 20.70 3.61
C GLU A 25 -3.45 19.17 3.78
N SER A 26 -3.98 18.42 2.82
CA SER A 26 -4.07 16.95 2.92
C SER A 26 -2.71 16.29 3.04
N TRP A 27 -1.66 16.92 2.51
CA TRP A 27 -0.30 16.39 2.55
C TRP A 27 0.24 16.24 3.98
N GLU A 28 -0.15 17.10 4.93
CA GLU A 28 0.27 16.99 6.34
C GLU A 28 -0.37 15.77 6.99
N ALA A 29 -1.68 15.62 6.81
CA ALA A 29 -2.44 14.49 7.34
C ALA A 29 -1.99 13.17 6.71
N GLU A 30 -1.71 13.14 5.42
CA GLU A 30 -1.21 11.95 4.72
C GLU A 30 0.19 11.53 5.19
N LEU A 31 1.08 12.48 5.47
CA LEU A 31 2.40 12.19 6.02
C LEU A 31 2.30 11.61 7.44
N LEU A 32 1.45 12.20 8.28
CA LEU A 32 1.17 11.73 9.63
C LEU A 32 0.61 10.30 9.62
N VAL A 33 -0.42 10.05 8.80
CA VAL A 33 -1.04 8.73 8.67
C VAL A 33 -0.03 7.71 8.16
N SER A 34 0.83 8.07 7.21
CA SER A 34 1.88 7.18 6.69
C SER A 34 2.91 6.81 7.78
N ALA A 35 3.32 7.77 8.62
CA ALA A 35 4.25 7.52 9.72
C ALA A 35 3.63 6.59 10.78
N ILE A 36 2.38 6.83 11.15
CA ILE A 36 1.63 5.96 12.08
C ILE A 36 1.47 4.55 11.49
N ALA A 37 1.16 4.45 10.19
CA ALA A 37 1.02 3.18 9.50
C ALA A 37 2.34 2.38 9.48
N ILE A 38 3.47 3.04 9.21
CA ILE A 38 4.80 2.41 9.29
C ILE A 38 5.07 1.90 10.71
N PHE A 39 4.86 2.75 11.72
CA PHE A 39 5.05 2.36 13.12
C PHE A 39 4.17 1.15 13.50
N GLY A 40 2.90 1.16 13.09
CA GLY A 40 1.98 0.04 13.25
C GLY A 40 2.48 -1.23 12.58
N THR A 41 2.98 -1.12 11.35
CA THR A 41 3.57 -2.27 10.63
C THR A 41 4.79 -2.84 11.34
N PHE A 42 5.66 -2.00 11.92
CA PHE A 42 6.78 -2.49 12.72
C PHE A 42 6.32 -3.26 13.97
N LYS A 43 5.22 -2.84 14.60
CA LYS A 43 4.61 -3.59 15.71
C LYS A 43 4.05 -4.95 15.31
N LEU A 44 3.72 -5.16 14.04
CA LEU A 44 3.29 -6.49 13.57
C LEU A 44 4.40 -7.54 13.67
N PHE A 45 5.69 -7.16 13.62
CA PHE A 45 6.79 -8.11 13.83
C PHE A 45 6.78 -8.72 15.24
N ASP A 46 6.45 -7.91 16.25
CA ASP A 46 6.29 -8.38 17.63
C ASP A 46 5.15 -9.42 17.72
N ILE A 47 4.06 -9.20 16.99
CA ILE A 47 2.92 -10.14 16.90
C ILE A 47 3.34 -11.46 16.25
N VAL A 48 4.14 -11.42 15.17
CA VAL A 48 4.64 -12.64 14.52
C VAL A 48 5.57 -13.42 15.46
N SER A 49 6.44 -12.72 16.20
CA SER A 49 7.31 -13.35 17.20
C SER A 49 6.49 -14.01 18.32
N TRP A 50 5.49 -13.29 18.84
CA TRP A 50 4.56 -13.84 19.82
C TRP A 50 3.82 -15.08 19.30
N ALA A 51 3.31 -15.04 18.06
CA ALA A 51 2.64 -16.19 17.45
C ALA A 51 3.57 -17.39 17.30
N THR A 52 4.85 -17.15 17.00
CA THR A 52 5.87 -18.20 16.93
C THR A 52 6.04 -18.91 18.27
N ASN A 53 6.22 -18.15 19.35
CA ASN A 53 6.35 -18.70 20.70
C ASN A 53 5.08 -19.46 21.13
N PHE A 54 3.91 -18.88 20.84
CA PHE A 54 2.63 -19.54 21.11
C PHE A 54 2.52 -20.91 20.41
N PHE A 55 2.92 -21.03 19.15
CA PHE A 55 2.91 -22.32 18.46
C PHE A 55 3.93 -23.30 19.03
N ILE A 56 5.08 -22.85 19.51
CA ILE A 56 6.07 -23.74 20.15
C ILE A 56 5.52 -24.31 21.46
N ASP A 57 4.88 -23.47 22.28
CA ASP A 57 4.40 -23.85 23.62
C ASP A 57 3.13 -24.73 23.58
N VAL A 58 2.24 -24.49 22.60
CA VAL A 58 0.92 -25.13 22.55
C VAL A 58 0.88 -26.36 21.65
N LEU A 59 1.69 -26.38 20.59
CA LEU A 59 1.53 -27.35 19.51
C LEU A 59 2.41 -28.59 19.70
N ASN A 60 1.93 -29.75 19.24
CA ASN A 60 2.72 -30.97 19.25
C ASN A 60 3.85 -30.90 18.20
N PRO A 61 5.07 -31.44 18.47
CA PRO A 61 6.18 -31.42 17.52
C PRO A 61 5.87 -31.94 16.11
N ASN A 62 4.93 -32.90 15.98
CA ASN A 62 4.50 -33.42 14.69
C ASN A 62 3.82 -32.39 13.78
N GLN A 63 3.35 -31.28 14.34
CA GLN A 63 2.67 -30.19 13.63
C GLN A 63 3.56 -28.96 13.42
N TYR A 64 4.82 -28.98 13.87
CA TYR A 64 5.73 -27.85 13.72
C TYR A 64 5.97 -27.46 12.27
N PHE A 65 5.89 -28.41 11.33
CA PHE A 65 6.03 -28.10 9.91
C PHE A 65 4.95 -27.13 9.40
N ILE A 66 3.68 -27.33 9.79
CA ILE A 66 2.59 -26.46 9.34
C ILE A 66 2.62 -25.11 10.10
N ALA A 67 3.01 -25.11 11.38
CA ALA A 67 3.21 -23.89 12.15
C ALA A 67 4.34 -23.02 11.58
N TYR A 68 5.46 -23.64 11.20
CA TYR A 68 6.57 -22.97 10.53
C TYR A 68 6.10 -22.32 9.22
N PHE A 69 5.26 -23.01 8.44
CA PHE A 69 4.67 -22.46 7.22
C PHE A 69 3.79 -21.23 7.54
N ILE A 70 2.89 -21.32 8.51
CA ILE A 70 2.01 -20.21 8.93
C ILE A 70 2.83 -18.97 9.31
N VAL A 71 3.82 -19.15 10.18
CA VAL A 71 4.67 -18.07 10.70
C VAL A 71 5.52 -17.47 9.58
N THR A 72 6.13 -18.29 8.73
CA THR A 72 6.98 -17.81 7.62
C THR A 72 6.18 -16.95 6.64
N PHE A 73 4.99 -17.40 6.25
CA PHE A 73 4.12 -16.62 5.37
C PHE A 73 3.57 -15.37 6.05
N GLY A 74 3.28 -15.42 7.35
CA GLY A 74 2.93 -14.24 8.14
C GLY A 74 4.07 -13.21 8.20
N LEU A 75 5.31 -13.68 8.43
CA LEU A 75 6.51 -12.85 8.44
C LEU A 75 6.79 -12.24 7.05
N LEU A 76 6.58 -12.99 5.97
CA LEU A 76 6.67 -12.47 4.62
C LEU A 76 5.61 -11.39 4.35
N ALA A 77 4.38 -11.59 4.79
CA ALA A 77 3.31 -10.60 4.65
C ALA A 77 3.67 -9.28 5.35
N VAL A 78 4.14 -9.35 6.59
CA VAL A 78 4.54 -8.18 7.39
C VAL A 78 5.79 -7.51 6.82
N SER A 79 6.79 -8.27 6.40
CA SER A 79 8.04 -7.71 5.87
C SER A 79 7.85 -7.02 4.53
N MET A 80 7.03 -7.57 3.62
CA MET A 80 6.68 -6.89 2.38
C MET A 80 5.87 -5.62 2.61
N LEU A 81 4.89 -5.65 3.52
CA LEU A 81 4.13 -4.46 3.90
C LEU A 81 5.05 -3.37 4.45
N ALA A 82 5.99 -3.73 5.33
CA ALA A 82 6.96 -2.80 5.90
C ALA A 82 7.83 -2.15 4.82
N ALA A 83 8.41 -2.97 3.94
CA ALA A 83 9.25 -2.48 2.84
C ALA A 83 8.49 -1.54 1.91
N MET A 84 7.27 -1.90 1.49
CA MET A 84 6.45 -1.08 0.60
C MET A 84 6.03 0.24 1.26
N PHE A 85 5.69 0.24 2.55
CA PHE A 85 5.34 1.47 3.27
C PHE A 85 6.53 2.41 3.44
N VAL A 86 7.73 1.88 3.67
CA VAL A 86 8.95 2.69 3.70
C VAL A 86 9.20 3.34 2.33
N ILE A 87 9.10 2.58 1.24
CA ILE A 87 9.25 3.12 -0.12
C ILE A 87 8.18 4.18 -0.42
N HIS A 88 6.92 3.91 -0.09
CA HIS A 88 5.80 4.86 -0.23
C HIS A 88 6.07 6.16 0.53
N PHE A 89 6.54 6.08 1.77
CA PHE A 89 6.84 7.25 2.59
C PHE A 89 7.98 8.10 2.02
N VAL A 90 9.05 7.47 1.53
CA VAL A 90 10.15 8.17 0.86
C VAL A 90 9.66 8.87 -0.41
N LEU A 91 8.82 8.20 -1.22
CA LEU A 91 8.25 8.80 -2.42
C LEU A 91 7.30 9.96 -2.10
N ARG A 92 6.54 9.90 -1.01
CA ARG A 92 5.69 11.01 -0.57
C ARG A 92 6.53 12.20 -0.11
N ALA A 93 7.61 11.97 0.65
CA ALA A 93 8.55 13.03 1.00
C ALA A 93 9.20 13.67 -0.23
N TYR A 94 9.56 12.86 -1.23
CA TYR A 94 10.06 13.33 -2.52
C TYR A 94 9.02 14.17 -3.28
N TRP A 95 7.76 13.72 -3.32
CA TRP A 95 6.64 14.45 -3.92
C TRP A 95 6.44 15.83 -3.27
N ILE A 96 6.45 15.91 -1.93
CA ILE A 96 6.33 17.18 -1.20
C ILE A 96 7.49 18.13 -1.59
N GLY A 97 8.71 17.60 -1.71
CA GLY A 97 9.86 18.36 -2.19
C GLY A 97 9.66 18.93 -3.59
N LEU A 98 9.11 18.14 -4.53
CA LEU A 98 8.78 18.62 -5.87
C LEU A 98 7.68 19.70 -5.88
N VAL A 99 6.65 19.55 -5.05
CA VAL A 99 5.59 20.56 -4.89
C VAL A 99 6.14 21.86 -4.31
N GLY A 100 7.00 21.79 -3.29
CA GLY A 100 7.67 22.94 -2.72
C GLY A 100 8.61 23.63 -3.72
N LEU A 101 9.30 22.87 -4.57
CA LEU A 101 10.11 23.44 -5.64
C LEU A 101 9.25 24.17 -6.68
N ASN A 102 8.11 23.58 -7.05
CA ASN A 102 7.17 24.16 -8.01
C ASN A 102 6.43 25.40 -7.46
N SER A 103 6.32 25.57 -6.14
CA SER A 103 5.71 26.78 -5.56
C SER A 103 6.62 28.00 -5.62
N VAL A 104 7.92 27.81 -5.44
CA VAL A 104 8.93 28.89 -5.51
C VAL A 104 9.36 29.15 -6.97
N PHE A 105 9.42 28.11 -7.80
CA PHE A 105 9.82 28.19 -9.21
C PHE A 105 8.75 27.57 -10.13
N PRO A 106 7.58 28.24 -10.28
CA PRO A 106 6.44 27.69 -11.04
C PRO A 106 6.66 27.66 -12.56
N ASP A 107 7.50 28.56 -13.09
CA ASP A 107 7.84 28.60 -14.50
C ASP A 107 9.29 29.07 -14.65
N TYR A 108 10.21 28.12 -14.88
CA TYR A 108 11.60 28.43 -15.16
C TYR A 108 11.72 28.84 -16.64
N SER A 109 11.30 30.07 -16.92
CA SER A 109 11.30 30.64 -18.27
C SER A 109 12.73 30.84 -18.79
N ILE A 110 12.90 30.80 -20.11
CA ILE A 110 14.18 31.17 -20.78
C ILE A 110 14.59 32.61 -20.42
N GLU A 111 13.61 33.45 -20.08
CA GLU A 111 13.74 34.90 -19.97
C GLU A 111 14.33 35.32 -18.61
N ASP A 112 14.07 34.55 -17.55
CA ASP A 112 14.58 34.80 -16.19
C ASP A 112 15.89 34.07 -15.87
N SER A 113 16.52 33.42 -16.86
CA SER A 113 17.76 32.67 -16.62
C SER A 113 18.99 33.59 -16.55
N VAL A 114 19.80 33.43 -15.50
CA VAL A 114 21.12 34.10 -15.35
C VAL A 114 22.12 33.64 -16.44
N TYR A 115 21.83 32.55 -17.14
CA TYR A 115 22.67 31.95 -18.17
C TYR A 115 22.33 32.44 -19.59
N SER A 116 23.27 32.24 -20.52
CA SER A 116 23.04 32.51 -21.95
C SER A 116 21.87 31.68 -22.49
N LYS A 117 21.03 32.29 -23.34
CA LYS A 117 19.85 31.65 -23.97
C LYS A 117 20.15 30.28 -24.59
N ILE A 118 21.36 30.09 -25.12
CA ILE A 118 21.78 28.81 -25.74
C ILE A 118 21.95 27.72 -24.67
N TYR A 119 22.58 28.03 -23.54
CA TYR A 119 22.76 27.09 -22.42
C TYR A 119 21.43 26.78 -21.74
N THR A 120 20.60 27.81 -21.51
CA THR A 120 19.27 27.64 -20.91
C THR A 120 18.39 26.73 -21.76
N LYS A 121 18.32 26.94 -23.08
CA LYS A 121 17.56 26.07 -23.97
C LYS A 121 18.01 24.60 -23.90
N LYS A 122 19.32 24.36 -23.86
CA LYS A 122 19.87 23.01 -23.81
C LYS A 122 19.61 22.30 -22.47
N ILE A 123 19.58 23.04 -21.36
CA ILE A 123 19.22 22.51 -20.04
C ILE A 123 17.72 22.21 -19.95
N LEU A 124 16.87 23.11 -20.48
CA LEU A 124 15.42 22.94 -20.52
C LEU A 124 14.97 21.73 -21.37
N GLU A 125 15.72 21.39 -22.42
CA GLU A 125 15.44 20.19 -23.23
C GLU A 125 15.70 18.88 -22.48
N VAL A 126 16.55 18.88 -21.44
CA VAL A 126 16.89 17.70 -20.63
C VAL A 126 16.05 17.61 -19.35
N LEU A 127 15.65 18.75 -18.78
CA LEU A 127 14.90 18.78 -17.54
C LEU A 127 13.43 18.38 -17.76
N PRO A 128 12.93 17.34 -17.08
CA PRO A 128 11.50 17.03 -17.09
C PRO A 128 10.72 18.18 -16.46
N LYS A 129 9.51 18.42 -16.97
CA LYS A 129 8.65 19.46 -16.40
C LYS A 129 8.28 19.09 -14.97
N LEU A 130 8.51 20.00 -14.02
CA LEU A 130 8.22 19.78 -12.59
C LEU A 130 6.79 19.25 -12.35
N LYS A 131 5.80 19.86 -13.01
CA LYS A 131 4.39 19.42 -12.94
C LYS A 131 4.18 17.97 -13.39
N GLU A 132 4.90 17.53 -14.42
CA GLU A 132 4.83 16.15 -14.91
C GLU A 132 5.50 15.18 -13.92
N SER A 133 6.64 15.55 -13.34
CA SER A 133 7.31 14.77 -12.31
C SER A 133 6.48 14.63 -11.03
N ILE A 134 5.79 15.69 -10.61
CA ILE A 134 4.85 15.68 -9.48
C ILE A 134 3.74 14.67 -9.75
N GLN A 135 3.10 14.74 -10.93
CA GLN A 135 2.02 13.83 -11.29
C GLN A 135 2.48 12.37 -11.35
N LYS A 136 3.60 12.07 -12.02
CA LYS A 136 4.14 10.71 -12.10
C LYS A 136 4.50 10.14 -10.73
N THR A 137 5.03 10.97 -9.84
CA THR A 137 5.37 10.54 -8.47
C THR A 137 4.12 10.20 -7.67
N ASP A 138 3.04 10.99 -7.82
CA ASP A 138 1.75 10.74 -7.16
C ASP A 138 1.10 9.43 -7.64
N GLU A 139 1.12 9.20 -8.96
CA GLU A 139 0.66 7.95 -9.58
C GLU A 139 1.47 6.75 -9.05
N LEU A 140 2.81 6.88 -8.96
CA LEU A 140 3.68 5.83 -8.43
C LEU A 140 3.38 5.53 -6.95
N CYS A 141 3.12 6.55 -6.13
CA CYS A 141 2.71 6.37 -4.73
C CYS A 141 1.43 5.54 -4.64
N SER A 142 0.43 5.85 -5.46
CA SER A 142 -0.84 5.13 -5.51
C SER A 142 -0.68 3.66 -5.94
N VAL A 143 0.19 3.38 -6.91
CA VAL A 143 0.50 2.01 -7.35
C VAL A 143 1.19 1.23 -6.24
N ILE A 144 2.18 1.81 -5.56
CA ILE A 144 2.90 1.12 -4.48
C ILE A 144 1.99 0.86 -3.29
N PHE A 145 1.13 1.83 -2.94
CA PHE A 145 0.15 1.66 -1.88
C PHE A 145 -0.80 0.49 -2.17
N SER A 146 -1.40 0.44 -3.36
CA SER A 146 -2.29 -0.66 -3.73
C SER A 146 -1.57 -2.01 -3.79
N ALA A 147 -0.37 -2.06 -4.38
CA ALA A 147 0.45 -3.26 -4.44
C ALA A 147 0.82 -3.79 -3.05
N ALA A 148 1.11 -2.91 -2.09
CA ALA A 148 1.41 -3.27 -0.71
C ALA A 148 0.26 -4.06 -0.07
N PHE A 149 -0.98 -3.57 -0.21
CA PHE A 149 -2.16 -4.25 0.33
C PHE A 149 -2.49 -5.53 -0.42
N THR A 150 -2.31 -5.58 -1.75
CA THR A 150 -2.49 -6.81 -2.52
C THR A 150 -1.55 -7.91 -2.04
N LEU A 151 -0.26 -7.62 -1.89
CA LEU A 151 0.71 -8.58 -1.38
C LEU A 151 0.42 -8.99 0.06
N LEU A 152 0.10 -8.02 0.93
CA LEU A 152 -0.32 -8.27 2.30
C LEU A 152 -1.47 -9.27 2.34
N PHE A 153 -2.56 -9.01 1.62
CA PHE A 153 -3.74 -9.88 1.64
C PHE A 153 -3.45 -11.25 1.04
N MET A 154 -2.62 -11.33 -0.01
CA MET A 154 -2.26 -12.60 -0.63
C MET A 154 -1.51 -13.52 0.36
N TYR A 155 -0.48 -13.02 1.05
CA TYR A 155 0.28 -13.82 2.02
C TYR A 155 -0.47 -14.03 3.34
N ALA A 156 -1.22 -13.01 3.80
CA ALA A 156 -2.07 -13.13 4.98
C ALA A 156 -3.16 -14.18 4.77
N TYR A 157 -3.77 -14.25 3.58
CA TYR A 157 -4.76 -15.27 3.24
C TYR A 157 -4.18 -16.69 3.35
N MET A 158 -2.98 -16.92 2.82
CA MET A 158 -2.29 -18.22 2.94
C MET A 158 -2.02 -18.60 4.40
N SER A 159 -1.51 -17.66 5.20
CA SER A 159 -1.20 -17.88 6.62
C SER A 159 -2.48 -18.12 7.46
N LEU A 160 -3.53 -17.33 7.22
CA LEU A 160 -4.83 -17.47 7.88
C LEU A 160 -5.52 -18.79 7.54
N PHE A 161 -5.54 -19.17 6.26
CA PHE A 161 -6.15 -20.43 5.83
C PHE A 161 -5.46 -21.64 6.46
N ALA A 162 -4.12 -21.64 6.50
CA ALA A 162 -3.35 -22.69 7.17
C ALA A 162 -3.59 -22.72 8.69
N SER A 163 -3.75 -21.54 9.33
CA SER A 163 -4.06 -21.43 10.76
C SER A 163 -5.44 -21.99 11.09
N VAL A 164 -6.46 -21.64 10.30
CA VAL A 164 -7.83 -22.17 10.45
C VAL A 164 -7.83 -23.68 10.26
N TYR A 165 -7.11 -24.19 9.25
CA TYR A 165 -6.97 -25.62 9.04
C TYR A 165 -6.35 -26.34 10.24
N LEU A 166 -5.24 -25.82 10.78
CA LEU A 166 -4.60 -26.38 11.97
C LEU A 166 -5.52 -26.34 13.19
N PHE A 167 -6.29 -25.27 13.36
CA PHE A 167 -7.25 -25.13 14.45
C PHE A 167 -8.37 -26.19 14.35
N VAL A 168 -8.98 -26.33 13.17
CA VAL A 168 -10.00 -27.35 12.90
C VAL A 168 -9.45 -28.76 13.09
N TYR A 169 -8.22 -29.02 12.62
CA TYR A 169 -7.56 -30.31 12.82
C TYR A 169 -7.39 -30.65 14.29
N ASN A 170 -6.90 -29.70 15.11
CA ASN A 170 -6.72 -29.92 16.54
C ASN A 170 -8.05 -30.08 17.29
N LEU A 171 -9.13 -29.43 16.85
CA LEU A 171 -10.45 -29.59 17.45
C LEU A 171 -11.09 -30.95 17.11
N LEU A 172 -10.97 -31.40 15.85
CA LEU A 172 -11.60 -32.63 15.36
C LEU A 172 -10.78 -33.89 15.65
N SER A 173 -9.46 -33.80 15.85
CA SER A 173 -8.60 -34.97 16.12
C SER A 173 -9.03 -35.76 17.37
N LYS A 174 -9.72 -35.09 18.32
CA LYS A 174 -10.29 -35.72 19.52
C LYS A 174 -11.56 -36.54 19.23
N TYR A 175 -12.30 -36.22 18.18
CA TYR A 175 -13.61 -36.81 17.87
C TYR A 175 -13.59 -37.73 16.64
N ILE A 176 -12.71 -37.45 15.68
CA ILE A 176 -12.65 -38.12 14.37
C ILE A 176 -11.23 -38.66 14.18
N ALA A 177 -11.15 -39.88 13.69
CA ALA A 177 -9.87 -40.51 13.42
C ALA A 177 -9.07 -39.73 12.36
N SER A 178 -7.79 -39.51 12.63
CA SER A 178 -6.90 -38.58 11.90
C SER A 178 -6.80 -38.85 10.39
N TYR A 179 -7.08 -40.07 9.93
CA TYR A 179 -7.10 -40.47 8.53
C TYR A 179 -8.23 -39.82 7.71
N ILE A 180 -9.41 -39.58 8.32
CA ILE A 180 -10.57 -38.99 7.62
C ILE A 180 -10.32 -37.50 7.32
N LEU A 181 -9.65 -36.78 8.22
CA LEU A 181 -9.29 -35.37 8.05
C LEU A 181 -8.27 -35.15 6.93
N LEU A 182 -7.30 -36.07 6.79
CA LEU A 182 -6.31 -36.02 5.70
C LEU A 182 -6.94 -36.33 4.34
N ILE A 183 -7.92 -37.24 4.28
CA ILE A 183 -8.68 -37.55 3.06
C ILE A 183 -9.50 -36.34 2.61
N LEU A 184 -10.13 -35.60 3.53
CA LEU A 184 -10.85 -34.37 3.21
C LEU A 184 -9.93 -33.29 2.62
N GLN A 185 -8.70 -33.18 3.14
CA GLN A 185 -7.67 -32.29 2.58
C GLN A 185 -7.32 -32.67 1.13
N ALA A 186 -7.14 -33.96 0.87
CA ALA A 186 -6.73 -34.44 -0.45
C ALA A 186 -7.87 -34.21 -1.46
N PHE A 187 -9.11 -34.41 -1.02
CA PHE A 187 -10.30 -34.15 -1.81
C PHE A 187 -10.49 -32.67 -2.14
N LEU A 188 -10.31 -31.76 -1.16
CA LEU A 188 -10.36 -30.32 -1.41
C LEU A 188 -9.25 -29.87 -2.36
N ARG A 189 -8.01 -30.31 -2.15
CA ARG A 189 -6.90 -30.02 -3.07
C ARG A 189 -7.16 -30.51 -4.49
N PHE A 190 -7.73 -31.71 -4.64
CA PHE A 190 -8.10 -32.25 -5.94
C PHE A 190 -9.24 -31.45 -6.60
N ALA A 191 -10.29 -31.10 -5.85
CA ALA A 191 -11.42 -30.32 -6.34
C ALA A 191 -11.02 -28.91 -6.79
N TYR A 192 -10.08 -28.25 -6.07
CA TYR A 192 -9.53 -26.96 -6.46
C TYR A 192 -8.52 -27.05 -7.61
N SER A 193 -7.84 -28.19 -7.80
CA SER A 193 -6.90 -28.41 -8.90
C SER A 193 -7.58 -28.80 -10.23
N CYS A 194 -8.85 -29.22 -10.18
CA CYS A 194 -9.66 -29.57 -11.36
C CYS A 194 -10.55 -28.41 -11.87
N LYS A 195 -10.43 -27.21 -11.28
CA LYS A 195 -11.07 -25.97 -11.75
C LYS A 195 -10.01 -25.05 -12.33
#